data_AF-A0A9E8DAL4-F1
#
_entry.id   AF-A0A9E8DAL4-F1
#
_cell.length_a   1.000
_cell.length_b   1.000
_cell.length_c   1.000
_cell.angle_alpha   90.00
_cell.angle_beta   90.00
_cell.angle_gamma   90.00
#
_symmetry.space_group_name_H-M   'P 1'
#
loop_
_entity.id
_entity.type
_entity.pdbx_description
1 polymer ?
#
loop_
_entity_poly.entity_id
_entity_poly.type
_entity_poly.pdbx_seq_one_letter_code
_entity_poly.pdbx_strand_id
1 'polypeptide(L)'
;MWSHYSDSHKGYCLEYNFPGPAIDSGLVLPVSYRHSPVDVTNLVRKSGAGNRGILVRAAMGSALVKGNPWEYEDEWRYVCFAERHDRELKGLKLNRVLLGCNASDELQHKVIEICRERGVGVVKQKKSPSSFDLIEGERLL
;
A
#
# COMPACT_ATOMS: atom_id res chain seq x y z
N MET A 1 5.31 4.85 9.33
CA MET A 1 5.29 4.43 7.91
C MET A 1 5.58 5.60 6.96
N TRP A 2 4.77 6.66 6.97
CA TRP A 2 4.84 7.72 5.95
C TRP A 2 6.20 8.46 5.86
N SER A 3 6.93 8.60 6.96
CA SER A 3 8.29 9.16 6.98
C SER A 3 9.25 8.41 6.05
N HIS A 4 9.13 7.08 5.95
CA HIS A 4 10.01 6.23 5.16
C HIS A 4 9.67 6.21 3.67
N TYR A 5 8.38 6.37 3.33
CA TYR A 5 7.91 6.23 1.94
C TYR A 5 7.57 7.56 1.25
N SER A 6 7.73 8.70 1.92
CA SER A 6 7.36 10.02 1.35
C SER A 6 8.39 11.13 1.60
N ASP A 7 9.68 10.78 1.66
CA ASP A 7 10.74 11.74 1.96
C ASP A 7 10.44 12.56 3.23
N SER A 8 10.22 11.87 4.36
CA SER A 8 9.94 12.51 5.65
C SER A 8 8.72 13.44 5.65
N HIS A 9 7.58 12.94 5.14
CA HIS A 9 6.29 13.65 5.08
C HIS A 9 6.25 14.84 4.12
N LYS A 10 7.14 14.88 3.13
CA LYS A 10 7.10 15.88 2.05
C LYS A 10 6.28 15.44 0.85
N GLY A 11 6.01 14.13 0.73
CA GLY A 11 5.20 13.57 -0.35
C GLY A 11 3.70 13.53 -0.05
N TYR A 12 3.02 12.56 -0.67
CA TYR A 12 1.58 12.33 -0.52
C TYR A 12 1.28 10.83 -0.42
N CYS A 13 0.07 10.49 0.04
CA CYS A 13 -0.51 9.16 0.00
C CYS A 13 -1.82 9.17 -0.80
N LEU A 14 -2.11 8.05 -1.44
CA LEU A 14 -3.36 7.83 -2.18
C LEU A 14 -4.29 6.97 -1.32
N GLU A 15 -5.46 7.48 -0.98
CA GLU A 15 -6.49 6.76 -0.28
C GLU A 15 -7.51 6.22 -1.29
N TYR A 16 -7.74 4.91 -1.28
CA TYR A 16 -8.68 4.25 -2.18
C TYR A 16 -9.88 3.71 -1.40
N ASN A 17 -11.04 3.69 -2.06
CA ASN A 17 -12.16 2.89 -1.58
C ASN A 17 -11.81 1.42 -1.73
N PHE A 18 -12.03 0.62 -0.69
CA PHE A 18 -11.75 -0.81 -0.71
C PHE A 18 -13.01 -1.59 -1.14
N PRO A 19 -13.10 -2.06 -2.40
CA PRO A 19 -14.28 -2.76 -2.88
C PRO A 19 -14.38 -4.21 -2.36
N GLY A 20 -13.30 -4.74 -1.78
CA GLY A 20 -13.21 -6.10 -1.29
C GLY A 20 -11.84 -6.74 -1.57
N PRO A 21 -11.63 -7.99 -1.14
CA PRO A 21 -10.33 -8.65 -1.18
C PRO A 21 -9.91 -9.09 -2.59
N ALA A 22 -10.80 -9.13 -3.58
CA ALA A 22 -10.49 -9.50 -4.95
C ALA A 22 -10.60 -8.27 -5.86
N ILE A 23 -9.49 -7.90 -6.50
CA ILE A 23 -9.41 -6.71 -7.35
C ILE A 23 -8.58 -7.07 -8.58
N ASP A 24 -9.12 -6.83 -9.77
CA ASP A 24 -8.41 -6.92 -11.05
C ASP A 24 -7.45 -8.12 -11.14
N SER A 25 -8.01 -9.34 -11.12
CA SER A 25 -7.31 -10.64 -11.14
C SER A 25 -6.33 -10.94 -9.99
N GLY A 26 -6.23 -10.06 -9.00
CA GLY A 26 -5.40 -10.24 -7.81
C GLY A 26 -6.20 -10.20 -6.51
N LEU A 27 -5.48 -10.39 -5.41
CA LEU A 27 -6.01 -10.37 -4.06
C LEU A 27 -5.34 -9.27 -3.23
N VAL A 28 -6.11 -8.51 -2.47
CA VAL A 28 -5.60 -7.60 -1.45
C VAL A 28 -5.74 -8.27 -0.10
N LEU A 29 -4.60 -8.57 0.54
CA LEU A 29 -4.56 -9.41 1.73
C LEU A 29 -3.70 -8.73 2.82
N PRO A 30 -4.07 -8.91 4.11
CA PRO A 30 -3.26 -8.39 5.20
C PRO A 30 -1.96 -9.18 5.31
N VAL A 31 -0.90 -8.49 5.73
CA VAL A 31 0.38 -9.12 6.05
C VAL A 31 0.28 -9.84 7.40
N SER A 32 0.82 -11.06 7.46
CA SER A 32 1.00 -11.81 8.69
C SER A 32 2.37 -11.50 9.29
N TYR A 33 2.37 -10.85 10.45
CA TYR A 33 3.56 -10.51 11.20
C TYR A 33 4.04 -11.68 12.06
N ARG A 34 5.35 -11.94 12.05
CA ARG A 34 5.95 -13.04 12.82
C ARG A 34 7.42 -12.80 13.16
N HIS A 35 7.91 -13.53 14.15
CA HIS A 35 9.31 -13.48 14.58
C HIS A 35 10.28 -14.08 13.55
N SER A 36 9.88 -15.14 12.83
CA SER A 36 10.72 -15.84 11.86
C SER A 36 10.06 -15.90 10.47
N PRO A 37 10.85 -15.90 9.37
CA PRO A 37 10.31 -16.07 8.02
C PRO A 37 9.51 -17.37 7.86
N VAL A 38 8.64 -17.43 6.85
CA VAL A 38 8.02 -18.70 6.44
C VAL A 38 9.06 -19.54 5.71
N ASP A 39 9.34 -20.73 6.22
CA ASP A 39 10.11 -21.72 5.48
C ASP A 39 9.24 -22.37 4.40
N VAL A 40 9.48 -21.96 3.15
CA VAL A 40 8.83 -22.53 1.96
C VAL A 40 9.72 -23.53 1.22
N THR A 41 10.89 -23.89 1.76
CA THR A 41 11.91 -24.72 1.07
C THR A 41 11.31 -26.03 0.56
N ASN A 42 10.54 -26.72 1.40
CA ASN A 42 9.90 -27.98 1.01
C ASN A 42 8.79 -27.80 -0.02
N LEU A 43 8.08 -26.67 -0.03
CA LEU A 43 7.09 -26.37 -1.06
C LEU A 43 7.77 -26.11 -2.40
N VAL A 44 8.82 -25.30 -2.40
CA VAL A 44 9.61 -25.01 -3.61
C VAL A 44 10.27 -26.28 -4.15
N ARG A 45 10.84 -27.14 -3.31
CA ARG A 45 11.43 -28.41 -3.76
C ARG A 45 10.41 -29.34 -4.42
N LYS A 46 9.17 -29.36 -3.93
CA LYS A 46 8.07 -30.16 -4.50
C LYS A 46 7.46 -29.56 -5.77
N SER A 47 7.71 -28.28 -6.08
CA SER A 47 7.13 -27.62 -7.25
C SER A 47 7.78 -28.03 -8.58
N GLY A 48 9.00 -28.59 -8.54
CA GLY A 48 9.69 -29.15 -9.71
C GLY A 48 8.93 -30.28 -10.42
N ALA A 49 7.88 -30.84 -9.82
CA ALA A 49 6.99 -31.82 -10.41
C ALA A 49 5.85 -31.21 -11.28
N GLY A 50 5.93 -29.93 -11.65
CA GLY A 50 4.93 -29.27 -12.51
C GLY A 50 3.64 -28.85 -11.81
N ASN A 51 3.55 -28.97 -10.48
CA ASN A 51 2.37 -28.60 -9.72
C ASN A 51 2.35 -27.09 -9.41
N ARG A 52 1.73 -26.31 -10.32
CA ARG A 52 1.59 -24.84 -10.20
C ARG A 52 0.96 -24.41 -8.87
N GLY A 53 0.04 -25.20 -8.30
CA GLY A 53 -0.62 -24.88 -7.04
C GLY A 53 0.34 -24.83 -5.84
N ILE A 54 1.39 -25.66 -5.85
CA ILE A 54 2.41 -25.67 -4.78
C ILE A 54 3.28 -24.41 -4.87
N LEU A 55 3.66 -24.00 -6.09
CA LEU A 55 4.46 -22.79 -6.30
C LEU A 55 3.68 -21.53 -5.87
N VAL A 56 2.39 -21.46 -6.21
CA VAL A 56 1.49 -20.38 -5.77
C VAL A 56 1.45 -20.27 -4.25
N ARG A 57 1.30 -21.39 -3.53
CA ARG A 57 1.29 -21.39 -2.05
C ARG A 57 2.62 -20.90 -1.46
N ALA A 58 3.74 -21.35 -2.02
CA ALA A 58 5.06 -20.87 -1.60
C ALA A 58 5.20 -19.36 -1.81
N ALA A 59 4.85 -18.87 -3.00
CA ALA A 59 4.90 -17.45 -3.34
C ALA A 59 4.01 -16.60 -2.42
N MET A 60 2.76 -17.02 -2.19
CA MET A 60 1.83 -16.35 -1.27
C MET A 60 2.38 -16.30 0.16
N GLY A 61 2.89 -17.43 0.67
CA GLY A 61 3.45 -17.51 2.02
C GLY A 61 4.66 -16.60 2.22
N SER A 62 5.51 -16.46 1.20
CA SER A 62 6.63 -15.51 1.21
C SER A 62 6.18 -14.06 1.03
N ALA A 63 5.21 -13.80 0.16
CA ALA A 63 4.76 -12.45 -0.17
C ALA A 63 3.86 -11.82 0.90
N LEU A 64 3.27 -12.59 1.81
CA LEU A 64 2.33 -12.08 2.83
C LEU A 64 2.88 -12.13 4.24
N VAL A 65 4.20 -12.26 4.40
CA VAL A 65 4.85 -12.31 5.72
C VAL A 65 5.86 -11.19 5.89
N LYS A 66 5.91 -10.63 7.10
CA LYS A 66 6.87 -9.62 7.51
C LYS A 66 7.26 -9.82 8.98
N GLY A 67 8.40 -9.28 9.37
CA GLY A 67 8.90 -9.39 10.74
C GLY A 67 8.06 -8.58 11.74
N ASN A 68 7.86 -9.10 12.96
CA ASN A 68 7.18 -8.40 14.07
C ASN A 68 7.62 -6.93 14.28
N PRO A 69 8.90 -6.54 14.12
CA PRO A 69 9.29 -5.14 14.27
C PRO A 69 8.56 -4.16 13.33
N TRP A 70 7.90 -4.65 12.28
CA TRP A 70 7.15 -3.88 11.31
C TRP A 70 5.62 -3.95 11.51
N GLU A 71 5.14 -4.57 12.59
CA GLU A 71 3.69 -4.76 12.84
C GLU A 71 2.93 -3.44 12.92
N TYR A 72 3.57 -2.37 13.37
CA TYR A 72 3.00 -1.02 13.41
C TYR A 72 2.59 -0.47 12.03
N GLU A 73 3.04 -1.09 10.94
CA GLU A 73 2.64 -0.70 9.60
C GLU A 73 1.21 -1.15 9.25
N ASP A 74 0.68 -2.20 9.89
CA ASP A 74 -0.64 -2.76 9.53
C ASP A 74 -0.83 -2.92 8.01
N GLU A 75 0.18 -3.50 7.36
CA GLU A 75 0.36 -3.49 5.92
C GLU A 75 -0.62 -4.45 5.22
N TRP A 76 -1.21 -3.98 4.12
CA TRP A 76 -1.97 -4.80 3.18
C TRP A 76 -1.24 -4.85 1.83
N ARG A 77 -1.22 -6.03 1.20
CA ARG A 77 -0.56 -6.26 -0.09
C ARG A 77 -1.55 -6.68 -1.15
N TYR A 78 -1.50 -6.00 -2.28
CA TYR A 78 -2.06 -6.49 -3.52
C TYR A 78 -1.11 -7.54 -4.14
N VAL A 79 -1.59 -8.77 -4.28
CA VAL A 79 -0.83 -9.90 -4.82
C VAL A 79 -1.55 -10.44 -6.06
N CYS A 80 -0.82 -10.49 -7.17
CA CYS A 80 -1.31 -11.02 -8.43
C CYS A 80 -0.25 -11.92 -9.08
N PHE A 81 -0.69 -13.01 -9.70
CA PHE A 81 0.16 -13.82 -10.57
C PHE A 81 -0.03 -13.34 -12.01
N ALA A 82 0.81 -12.39 -12.43
CA ALA A 82 0.75 -11.78 -13.75
C ALA A 82 2.15 -11.74 -14.38
N GLU A 83 2.19 -11.54 -15.70
CA GLU A 83 3.43 -11.28 -16.42
C GLU A 83 4.03 -9.93 -16.01
N ARG A 84 5.36 -9.79 -16.12
CA ARG A 84 6.09 -8.57 -15.74
C ARG A 84 5.95 -7.49 -16.82
N HIS A 85 4.81 -6.82 -16.84
CA HIS A 85 4.55 -5.67 -17.69
C HIS A 85 3.85 -4.57 -16.90
N ASP A 86 3.94 -3.33 -17.40
CA ASP A 86 3.14 -2.23 -16.87
C ASP A 86 1.67 -2.59 -16.97
N ARG A 87 0.95 -2.39 -15.86
CA ARG A 87 -0.47 -2.71 -15.78
C ARG A 87 -1.25 -1.58 -15.16
N GLU A 88 -2.41 -1.33 -15.72
CA GLU A 88 -3.42 -0.50 -15.09
C GLU A 88 -4.20 -1.35 -14.09
N LEU A 89 -4.18 -0.97 -12.82
CA LEU A 89 -4.93 -1.66 -11.78
C LEU A 89 -6.39 -1.19 -11.80
N LYS A 90 -7.30 -2.05 -12.27
CA LYS A 90 -8.72 -1.72 -12.36
C LYS A 90 -9.45 -1.94 -11.03
N GLY A 91 -10.57 -1.25 -10.84
CA GLY A 91 -11.46 -1.50 -9.69
C GLY A 91 -11.07 -0.82 -8.38
N LEU A 92 -9.89 -0.19 -8.27
CA LEU A 92 -9.61 0.74 -7.16
C LEU A 92 -10.05 2.15 -7.53
N LYS A 93 -11.06 2.65 -6.80
CA LYS A 93 -11.50 4.03 -6.93
C LYS A 93 -10.73 4.90 -5.95
N LEU A 94 -9.92 5.83 -6.47
CA LEU A 94 -9.26 6.85 -5.66
C LEU A 94 -10.33 7.68 -4.94
N ASN A 95 -10.22 7.78 -3.62
CA ASN A 95 -11.11 8.54 -2.77
C ASN A 95 -10.53 9.94 -2.49
N ARG A 96 -9.31 9.97 -1.96
CA ARG A 96 -8.63 11.21 -1.55
C ARG A 96 -7.12 11.11 -1.76
N VAL A 97 -6.47 12.27 -1.88
CA VAL A 97 -5.03 12.39 -1.76
C VAL A 97 -4.70 13.04 -0.42
N LEU A 98 -3.85 12.40 0.36
CA LEU A 98 -3.37 12.91 1.64
C LEU A 98 -1.99 13.52 1.41
N LEU A 99 -1.85 14.83 1.52
CA LEU A 99 -0.55 15.52 1.49
C LEU A 99 0.14 15.40 2.85
N GLY A 100 1.44 15.17 2.83
CA GLY A 100 2.25 15.13 4.05
C GLY A 100 2.33 16.51 4.71
N CYS A 101 2.58 16.53 6.02
CA CYS A 101 2.62 17.79 6.78
C CYS A 101 3.77 18.73 6.38
N ASN A 102 4.80 18.19 5.73
CA ASN A 102 5.96 18.96 5.22
C ASN A 102 5.91 19.09 3.69
N ALA A 103 4.77 18.80 3.04
CA ALA A 103 4.63 18.95 1.61
C ALA A 103 4.81 20.42 1.20
N SER A 104 5.63 20.65 0.17
CA SER A 104 5.92 21.98 -0.35
C SER A 104 4.69 22.58 -1.03
N ASP A 105 4.66 23.90 -1.15
CA ASP A 105 3.55 24.61 -1.77
C ASP A 105 3.43 24.26 -3.26
N GLU A 106 4.56 24.00 -3.95
CA GLU A 106 4.57 23.56 -5.34
C GLU A 106 3.91 22.19 -5.51
N LEU A 107 4.25 21.22 -4.64
CA LEU A 107 3.62 19.90 -4.67
C LEU A 107 2.13 20.00 -4.35
N GLN A 108 1.77 20.76 -3.31
CA GLN A 108 0.40 20.98 -2.92
C GLN A 108 -0.41 21.57 -4.08
N HIS A 109 0.10 22.61 -4.74
CA HIS A 109 -0.57 23.24 -5.87
C HIS A 109 -0.80 22.25 -7.01
N LYS A 110 0.23 21.49 -7.39
CA LYS A 110 0.15 20.49 -8.46
C LYS A 110 -0.86 19.37 -8.14
N VAL A 111 -0.88 18.90 -6.90
CA VAL A 111 -1.84 17.86 -6.47
C VAL A 111 -3.27 18.40 -6.50
N ILE A 112 -3.51 19.61 -6.00
CA ILE A 112 -4.82 20.26 -6.03
C ILE A 112 -5.32 20.42 -7.47
N GLU A 113 -4.47 20.90 -8.38
CA GLU A 113 -4.81 21.07 -9.80
C GLU A 113 -5.30 19.75 -10.41
N ILE A 114 -4.49 18.69 -10.30
CA ILE A 114 -4.82 17.36 -10.86
C ILE A 114 -6.09 16.78 -10.22
N CYS A 115 -6.25 16.93 -8.90
CA CYS A 115 -7.38 16.34 -8.18
C CYS A 115 -8.69 17.08 -8.42
N ARG A 116 -8.65 18.40 -8.64
CA ARG A 116 -9.82 19.22 -8.96
C ARG A 116 -10.47 18.75 -10.26
N GLU A 117 -9.68 18.52 -11.30
CA GLU A 117 -10.16 18.01 -12.60
C GLU A 117 -10.82 16.63 -12.49
N ARG A 118 -10.39 15.83 -11.49
CA ARG A 118 -10.84 14.45 -11.27
C ARG A 118 -11.93 14.33 -10.21
N GLY A 119 -12.32 15.43 -9.56
CA GLY A 119 -13.27 15.41 -8.45
C GLY A 119 -12.79 14.59 -7.24
N VAL A 120 -11.48 14.59 -6.97
CA VAL A 120 -10.85 13.84 -5.87
C VAL A 120 -10.54 14.81 -4.72
N GLY A 121 -10.89 14.43 -3.49
CA GLY A 121 -10.62 15.25 -2.31
C GLY A 121 -9.13 15.32 -1.95
N VAL A 122 -8.70 16.43 -1.36
CA VAL A 122 -7.30 16.63 -0.96
C VAL A 122 -7.23 17.12 0.47
N VAL A 123 -6.46 16.43 1.31
CA VAL A 123 -6.29 16.77 2.73
C VAL A 123 -4.81 16.90 3.05
N LYS A 124 -4.40 17.99 3.67
CA LYS A 124 -3.04 18.15 4.21
C LYS A 124 -3.02 17.66 5.65
N GLN A 125 -2.13 16.71 5.94
CA GLN A 125 -1.92 16.24 7.30
C GLN A 125 -1.21 17.30 8.14
N LYS A 126 -1.38 17.19 9.46
CA LYS A 126 -0.61 17.96 10.43
C LYS A 126 -0.06 17.05 11.52
N LYS A 127 0.98 17.53 12.21
CA LYS A 127 1.49 16.87 13.41
C LYS A 127 0.50 17.09 14.55
N SER A 128 0.25 16.05 15.32
CA SER A 128 -0.52 16.17 16.56
C SER A 128 0.24 17.06 17.56
N PRO A 129 -0.43 17.96 18.29
CA PRO A 129 0.22 18.77 19.32
C PRO A 129 0.53 17.98 20.60
N SER A 130 -0.08 16.81 20.79
CA SER A 130 -0.02 16.03 22.03
C SER A 130 0.58 14.62 21.85
N SER A 131 1.04 14.28 20.65
CA SER A 131 1.62 12.97 20.33
C SER A 131 2.54 13.07 19.11
N PHE A 132 3.28 12.01 18.82
CA PHE A 132 4.14 11.93 17.63
C PHE A 132 3.38 11.54 16.35
N ASP A 133 2.05 11.47 16.42
CA ASP A 133 1.20 11.04 15.32
C ASP A 133 0.95 12.15 14.29
N LEU A 134 0.64 11.72 13.06
CA LEU A 134 0.01 12.58 12.06
C LEU A 134 -1.50 12.43 12.14
N ILE A 135 -2.20 13.56 12.03
CA ILE A 135 -3.66 13.62 12.04
C ILE A 135 -4.16 14.41 10.83
N GLU A 136 -5.41 14.18 10.44
CA GLU A 136 -6.05 14.99 9.41
C GLU A 136 -6.00 16.48 9.80
N GLY A 137 -5.53 17.30 8.88
CA GLY A 137 -5.41 18.74 9.03
C GLY A 137 -6.43 19.46 8.15
N GLU A 138 -5.92 20.32 7.28
CA GLU A 138 -6.74 21.16 6.40
C GLU A 138 -7.30 20.36 5.22
N ARG A 139 -8.59 20.55 4.92
CA ARG A 139 -9.22 20.06 3.69
C ARG A 139 -9.06 21.13 2.61
N LEU A 140 -8.34 20.79 1.55
CA LEU A 140 -7.97 21.68 0.45
C LEU A 140 -8.92 21.53 -0.75
N LEU A 141 -9.53 20.34 -0.90
CA LEU A 141 -10.63 20.00 -1.80
C LEU A 141 -11.53 18.99 -1.09
#